data_AF-A0A081B496-F1
#
_entry.id   AF-A0A081B496-F1
#
_cell.length_a   1.000
_cell.length_b   1.000
_cell.length_c   1.000
_cell.angle_alpha   90.00
_cell.angle_beta   90.00
_cell.angle_gamma   90.00
#
_symmetry.space_group_name_H-M   'P 1'
#
loop_
_entity.id
_entity.type
_entity.pdbx_description
1 polymer ?
#
loop_
_entity_poly.entity_id
_entity_poly.type
_entity_poly.pdbx_seq_one_letter_code
_entity_poly.pdbx_strand_id
1 'polypeptide(L)'
;SELDVHASRLKFYADQSLNVTEEILEHVASQGIILAINELKKHRWNGSIKDYEVLVNWKGLESVEDSWEPLTSLAEEVYVLLNQCIQKQNVMAGTTSTDDH
;
A
#
# COMPACT_ATOMS: atom_id res chain seq x y z
N SER A 1 21.98 1.61 2.50
CA SER A 1 21.48 2.97 2.73
C SER A 1 20.63 3.37 1.54
N GLU A 2 19.64 4.23 1.78
CA GLU A 2 19.11 5.13 0.75
C GLU A 2 18.18 4.56 -0.34
N LEU A 3 17.28 3.62 0.00
CA LEU A 3 16.20 3.20 -0.91
C LEU A 3 14.80 3.23 -0.26
N ASP A 4 14.65 3.99 0.83
CA ASP A 4 13.43 4.03 1.63
C ASP A 4 12.88 5.46 1.73
N VAL A 5 12.71 6.13 0.58
CA VAL A 5 12.10 7.46 0.51
C VAL A 5 10.97 7.44 -0.51
N HIS A 6 9.76 7.39 0.03
CA HIS A 6 8.51 7.08 -0.65
C HIS A 6 7.96 8.20 -1.55
N ALA A 7 7.28 7.79 -2.61
CA ALA A 7 6.64 8.64 -3.62
C ALA A 7 5.48 9.51 -3.09
N SER A 8 5.09 9.37 -1.82
CA SER A 8 4.17 10.27 -1.11
C SER A 8 4.68 11.73 -1.06
N ARG A 9 6.01 11.92 -1.17
CA ARG A 9 6.66 13.25 -1.17
C ARG A 9 6.52 14.02 -2.49
N LEU A 10 6.10 13.38 -3.59
CA LEU A 10 6.04 14.05 -4.90
C LEU A 10 5.01 15.19 -4.97
N LYS A 11 4.01 15.24 -4.07
CA LYS A 11 3.08 16.37 -4.00
C LYS A 11 3.59 17.56 -3.16
N PHE A 12 4.58 17.36 -2.30
CA PHE A 12 5.17 18.43 -1.47
C PHE A 12 6.40 19.09 -2.11
N TYR A 13 7.13 18.37 -2.97
CA TYR A 13 8.22 18.94 -3.79
C TYR A 13 7.73 19.60 -5.09
N ALA A 14 6.45 19.92 -5.17
CA ALA A 14 5.86 20.64 -6.29
C ALA A 14 6.37 22.09 -6.42
N ASP A 15 7.06 22.63 -5.40
CA ASP A 15 7.68 23.95 -5.50
C ASP A 15 9.21 23.85 -5.50
N GLN A 16 9.74 23.95 -6.72
CA GLN A 16 11.11 24.33 -7.13
C GLN A 16 12.20 23.28 -7.40
N SER A 17 12.07 21.98 -7.15
CA SER A 17 13.24 21.08 -7.40
C SER A 17 13.01 19.71 -8.05
N LEU A 18 11.78 19.26 -8.31
CA LEU A 18 11.55 17.96 -8.94
C LEU A 18 10.60 18.13 -10.12
N ASN A 19 11.12 17.90 -11.33
CA ASN A 19 10.36 17.82 -12.57
C ASN A 19 9.53 16.52 -12.57
N VAL A 20 8.51 16.47 -11.72
CA VAL A 20 7.55 15.38 -11.62
C VAL A 20 6.66 15.42 -12.86
N THR A 21 6.79 14.42 -13.75
CA THR A 21 5.95 14.29 -14.94
C THR A 21 4.65 13.56 -14.63
N GLU A 22 3.60 13.84 -15.40
CA GLU A 22 2.30 13.14 -15.34
C GLU A 22 2.46 11.61 -15.41
N GLU A 23 3.40 11.14 -16.23
CA GLU A 23 3.75 9.73 -16.40
C GLU A 23 4.24 9.08 -15.10
N ILE A 24 5.07 9.78 -14.30
CA ILE A 24 5.54 9.25 -13.01
C ILE A 24 4.38 9.17 -12.01
N LEU A 25 3.45 10.12 -12.04
CA LEU A 25 2.24 10.09 -11.20
C LEU A 25 1.31 8.93 -11.60
N GLU A 26 1.08 8.72 -12.89
CA GLU A 26 0.31 7.58 -13.41
C GLU A 26 1.00 6.24 -13.12
N HIS A 27 2.33 6.17 -13.21
CA HIS A 27 3.09 4.96 -12.93
C HIS A 27 3.10 4.59 -11.43
N VAL A 28 3.15 5.58 -10.54
CA VAL A 28 3.03 5.38 -9.09
C VAL A 28 1.58 4.99 -8.72
N ALA A 29 0.59 5.66 -9.32
CA ALA A 29 -0.81 5.32 -9.13
C ALA A 29 -1.16 3.91 -9.63
N SER A 30 -0.58 3.49 -10.75
CA SER A 30 -0.83 2.17 -11.35
C SER A 30 -0.11 1.01 -10.68
N GLN A 31 1.06 1.24 -10.07
CA GLN A 31 1.76 0.21 -9.30
C GLN A 31 1.17 -0.02 -7.90
N GLY A 32 0.47 0.99 -7.36
CA GLY A 32 -0.02 0.97 -5.99
C GLY A 32 1.15 1.03 -5.00
N ILE A 33 1.19 2.08 -4.17
CA ILE A 33 2.15 2.11 -3.08
C ILE A 33 1.58 1.25 -1.95
N ILE A 34 2.17 0.07 -1.71
CA ILE A 34 1.81 -0.77 -0.57
C ILE A 34 2.62 -0.29 0.63
N LEU A 35 1.99 0.52 1.49
CA LEU A 35 2.55 0.90 2.78
C LEU A 35 2.26 -0.19 3.81
N ALA A 36 3.30 -0.66 4.49
CA ALA A 36 3.12 -1.58 5.60
C ALA A 36 2.55 -0.84 6.82
N ILE A 37 1.57 -1.44 7.48
CA ILE A 37 0.99 -0.91 8.72
C ILE A 37 1.97 -1.14 9.88
N ASN A 38 2.24 -0.10 10.66
CA ASN A 38 2.97 -0.21 11.93
C ASN A 38 2.01 -0.36 13.10
N GLU A 39 0.95 0.46 13.16
CA GLU A 39 -0.04 0.43 14.25
C GLU A 39 -1.42 0.91 13.77
N LEU A 40 -2.48 0.27 14.26
CA LEU A 40 -3.87 0.75 14.13
C LEU A 40 -4.26 1.48 15.42
N LYS A 41 -4.29 2.81 15.38
CA LYS A 41 -4.35 3.63 16.61
C LYS A 41 -5.75 3.86 17.14
N LYS A 42 -6.70 4.16 16.26
CA LYS A 42 -8.07 4.57 16.60
C LYS A 42 -9.04 4.18 15.49
N HIS A 43 -10.34 4.18 15.79
CA HIS A 43 -11.39 4.02 14.79
C HIS A 43 -12.50 5.06 15.01
N ARG A 44 -13.25 5.39 13.96
CA ARG A 44 -14.44 6.25 14.02
C ARG A 44 -15.45 5.85 12.95
N TRP A 45 -16.73 6.07 13.21
CA TRP A 45 -17.76 5.98 12.15
C TRP A 45 -17.74 7.26 11.30
N ASN A 46 -17.63 7.12 9.97
CA ASN A 46 -17.77 8.22 9.02
C ASN A 46 -19.08 8.05 8.24
N GLY A 47 -20.10 8.83 8.63
CA GLY A 47 -21.42 8.80 8.00
C GLY A 47 -21.45 9.24 6.54
N SER A 48 -20.46 9.99 6.07
CA SER A 48 -20.39 10.45 4.67
C SER A 48 -20.06 9.31 3.72
N ILE A 49 -19.17 8.40 4.12
CA ILE A 49 -18.81 7.20 3.35
C ILE A 49 -19.59 5.95 3.80
N LYS A 50 -20.36 6.07 4.89
CA LYS A 50 -21.11 4.98 5.53
C LYS A 50 -20.22 3.79 5.88
N ASP A 51 -19.02 4.09 6.39
CA ASP A 51 -18.03 3.10 6.80
C ASP A 51 -17.31 3.56 8.07
N TYR A 52 -16.65 2.62 8.74
CA TYR A 52 -15.65 2.95 9.73
C TYR A 52 -14.36 3.40 9.05
N GLU A 53 -13.72 4.40 9.63
CA GLU A 53 -12.34 4.74 9.31
C GLU A 53 -11.43 4.30 10.46
N VAL A 54 -10.21 3.89 10.13
CA VAL A 54 -9.16 3.52 11.08
C VAL A 54 -8.00 4.49 10.92
N LEU A 55 -7.48 5.02 12.02
CA LEU A 55 -6.27 5.83 12.00
C LEU A 55 -5.07 4.90 11.93
N VAL A 56 -4.41 4.87 10.79
CA VAL A 56 -3.28 4.00 10.50
C VAL A 56 -1.99 4.78 10.68
N ASN A 57 -1.06 4.21 11.45
CA ASN A 57 0.33 4.61 11.44
C ASN A 57 1.11 3.68 10.52
N TRP A 58 1.85 4.27 9.59
CA TRP A 58 2.58 3.55 8.56
C TRP A 58 4.01 3.26 8.98
N LYS A 59 4.50 2.08 8.66
CA LYS A 59 5.86 1.64 8.98
C LYS A 59 6.87 2.47 8.20
N GLY A 60 7.85 2.99 8.92
CA GLY A 60 8.90 3.84 8.36
C GLY A 60 8.48 5.31 8.19
N LEU A 61 7.23 5.67 8.51
CA LEU A 61 6.72 7.03 8.44
C LEU A 61 6.54 7.64 9.83
N GLU A 62 6.62 8.96 9.89
CA GLU A 62 6.41 9.71 11.14
C GLU A 62 4.91 9.79 11.47
N SER A 63 4.57 10.04 12.74
CA SER A 63 3.15 10.12 13.17
C SER A 63 2.35 11.25 12.52
N VAL A 64 3.03 12.24 11.93
CA VAL A 64 2.38 13.30 11.14
C VAL A 64 1.78 12.76 9.84
N GLU A 65 2.27 11.61 9.38
CA GLU A 65 1.77 10.90 8.19
C GLU A 65 0.69 9.86 8.53
N ASP A 66 0.22 9.80 9.78
CA ASP A 66 -0.95 8.99 10.12
C ASP A 66 -2.17 9.42 9.29
N SER A 67 -2.87 8.45 8.69
CA SER A 67 -4.04 8.71 7.84
C SER A 67 -5.27 7.94 8.31
N TRP A 68 -6.45 8.51 8.07
CA TRP A 68 -7.72 7.84 8.30
C TRP A 68 -8.11 7.08 7.04
N GLU A 69 -8.05 5.76 7.10
CA GLU A 69 -8.37 4.88 5.97
C GLU A 69 -9.74 4.21 6.17
N PRO A 70 -10.58 4.11 5.12
CA PRO A 70 -11.80 3.33 5.17
C PRO A 70 -11.50 1.86 5.50
N LEU A 71 -12.22 1.30 6.46
CA LEU A 71 -12.02 -0.08 6.92
C LEU A 71 -12.27 -1.08 5.79
N THR A 72 -13.29 -0.86 4.97
CA THR A 72 -13.61 -1.75 3.85
C THR A 72 -12.48 -1.77 2.83
N SER A 73 -11.90 -0.61 2.49
CA SER A 73 -10.77 -0.51 1.57
C SER A 73 -9.53 -1.23 2.11
N LEU A 74 -9.19 -1.02 3.38
CA LEU A 74 -8.10 -1.76 4.03
C LEU A 74 -8.30 -3.28 3.99
N ALA A 75 -9.54 -3.75 4.25
CA ALA A 75 -9.85 -5.16 4.24
C ALA A 75 -9.75 -5.77 2.82
N GLU A 76 -10.23 -5.05 1.80
CA GLU A 76 -10.11 -5.46 0.40
C GLU A 76 -8.64 -5.60 -0.03
N GLU A 77 -7.79 -4.64 0.35
CA GLU A 77 -6.35 -4.71 0.07
C GLU A 77 -5.69 -5.94 0.72
N VAL A 78 -5.98 -6.19 2.00
CA VAL A 78 -5.47 -7.39 2.70
C VAL A 78 -5.96 -8.67 2.01
N TYR A 79 -7.22 -8.71 1.58
CA TYR A 79 -7.77 -9.86 0.86
C TYR A 79 -7.06 -10.09 -0.48
N VAL A 80 -6.79 -9.04 -1.26
CA VAL A 80 -6.04 -9.13 -2.52
C VAL A 80 -4.63 -9.65 -2.25
N LEU A 81 -3.93 -9.13 -1.24
CA LEU A 81 -2.58 -9.57 -0.88
C LEU A 81 -2.53 -11.03 -0.46
N LEU A 82 -3.51 -11.48 0.35
CA LEU A 82 -3.62 -12.89 0.74
C LEU A 82 -3.83 -13.80 -0.48
N ASN A 83 -4.71 -13.41 -1.40
CA ASN A 83 -4.93 -14.18 -2.62
C ASN A 83 -3.67 -14.26 -3.48
N GLN A 84 -2.95 -13.15 -3.66
CA GLN A 84 -1.68 -13.15 -4.39
C GLN A 84 -0.63 -14.03 -3.71
N CYS A 85 -0.56 -14.04 -2.38
CA CYS A 85 0.31 -14.92 -1.62
C CYS A 85 -0.01 -16.40 -1.88
N ILE A 86 -1.29 -16.77 -1.81
CA ILE A 86 -1.77 -18.14 -2.08
C ILE A 86 -1.43 -18.56 -3.51
N GLN A 87 -1.70 -17.71 -4.51
CA GLN A 87 -1.40 -18.02 -5.91
C GLN A 87 0.11 -18.23 -6.14
N LYS A 88 0.96 -17.37 -5.57
CA LYS A 88 2.42 -17.54 -5.65
C LYS A 88 2.89 -18.86 -5.06
N GLN A 89 2.32 -19.29 -3.93
CA GLN A 89 2.66 -20.57 -3.29
C GLN A 89 2.21 -21.78 -4.13
N ASN A 90 1.01 -21.73 -4.73
CA ASN A 90 0.52 -22.79 -5.61
C ASN A 90 1.35 -22.94 -6.89
N VAL A 91 1.83 -21.83 -7.47
CA VAL A 91 2.74 -21.85 -8.62
C VAL A 91 4.10 -22.46 -8.26
N MET A 92 4.64 -22.18 -7.07
CA MET A 92 5.89 -22.79 -6.60
C MET A 92 5.74 -24.27 -6.26
N ALA A 93 4.56 -24.73 -5.81
CA ALA A 93 4.29 -26.14 -5.55
C ALA A 93 4.08 -26.97 -6.85
N GLY A 94 3.60 -26.34 -7.93
CA GLY A 94 3.40 -27.00 -9.23
C GLY A 94 4.66 -27.16 -10.07
N THR A 95 5.75 -26.46 -9.75
CA THR A 95 7.02 -26.50 -10.51
C THR A 95 8.02 -27.53 -9.99
N THR A 96 7.78 -28.15 -8.83
CA THR A 96 8.62 -29.25 -8.29
C THR A 96 8.24 -30.65 -8.80
N SER A 97 7.37 -30.76 -9.80
CA SER A 97 7.06 -32.03 -10.47
C SER A 97 7.47 -31.95 -11.94
N THR A 98 8.77 -31.99 -12.22
CA THR A 98 9.28 -32.34 -13.55
C THR A 98 10.20 -33.56 -13.44
N ASP A 99 9.82 -34.57 -14.21
CA ASP A 99 10.61 -35.62 -14.83
C ASP A 99 11.32 -36.67 -13.95
N ASP A 100 10.64 -37.81 -13.79
CA ASP A 100 11.26 -39.13 -13.64
C ASP A 100 10.49 -40.16 -14.49
N HIS A 101 10.70 -40.13 -15.82
CA HIS A 101 10.89 -41.31 -16.71
C HIS A 101 11.11 -40.90 -18.17
#